data_AF-A0A383B2B8-F1
#
_entry.id   AF-A0A383B2B8-F1
#
_cell.length_a   1.000
_cell.length_b   1.000
_cell.length_c   1.000
_cell.angle_alpha   90.00
_cell.angle_beta   90.00
_cell.angle_gamma   90.00
#
_symmetry.space_group_name_H-M   'P 1'
#
loop_
_entity.id
_entity.type
_entity.pdbx_description
1 polymer ?
#
loop_
_entity_poly.entity_id
_entity_poly.type
_entity_poly.pdbx_seq_one_letter_code
_entity_poly.pdbx_strand_id
1 'polypeptide(L)'
;MMNWEKKGFINKHARQTYLAGLFFCLALFHSAPINATNFETGKAAYLDGNYEDALRIFKSLAKEGNSEAQHYVELIEKTGYRSKSNYKEGKEAYLKNDFKRALEILKPLAEDGDSWSQYILSLMYESGQGVEKNREESNKWLILAAESGVPKIQYDLGIRYFYGYGFEKNYAEAAKWWESSANAGIADSQYNLGLQYYRGIG
;
A
#
# COMPACT_ATOMS: atom_id res chain seq x y z
N MET A 1 58.05 -55.48 -42.31
CA MET A 1 59.19 -55.16 -41.43
C MET A 1 58.71 -54.19 -40.36
N MET A 2 58.90 -54.58 -39.09
CA MET A 2 59.09 -53.80 -37.85
C MET A 2 58.07 -52.70 -37.48
N ASN A 3 57.34 -52.81 -36.35
CA ASN A 3 57.74 -52.60 -34.93
C ASN A 3 58.12 -51.15 -34.60
N TRP A 4 57.74 -50.48 -33.49
CA TRP A 4 56.90 -50.75 -32.31
C TRP A 4 56.81 -49.44 -31.48
N GLU A 5 55.74 -49.30 -30.67
CA GLU A 5 55.65 -48.60 -29.35
C GLU A 5 55.90 -47.06 -29.25
N LYS A 6 55.14 -46.27 -28.49
CA LYS A 6 54.83 -46.33 -27.03
C LYS A 6 53.48 -45.64 -26.74
N LYS A 7 52.50 -46.28 -26.07
CA LYS A 7 52.33 -46.52 -24.61
C LYS A 7 52.23 -45.25 -23.75
N GLY A 8 51.08 -45.10 -23.07
CA GLY A 8 50.84 -44.11 -22.02
C GLY A 8 49.49 -44.34 -21.33
N PHE A 9 49.49 -45.20 -20.33
CA PHE A 9 48.35 -45.78 -19.61
C PHE A 9 47.46 -44.75 -18.89
N ILE A 10 46.16 -45.02 -18.94
CA ILE A 10 45.11 -44.47 -18.08
C ILE A 10 45.36 -44.96 -16.64
N ASN A 11 45.62 -44.04 -15.69
CA ASN A 11 45.58 -44.37 -14.27
C ASN A 11 44.30 -43.80 -13.63
N LYS A 12 43.35 -44.69 -13.32
CA LYS A 12 41.96 -44.41 -12.95
C LYS A 12 41.79 -43.97 -11.47
N HIS A 13 42.87 -43.62 -10.78
CA HIS A 13 42.87 -43.27 -9.36
C HIS A 13 43.23 -41.81 -9.01
N ALA A 14 43.43 -40.92 -9.99
CA ALA A 14 43.73 -39.49 -9.74
C ALA A 14 42.53 -38.53 -9.87
N ARG A 15 41.30 -39.05 -9.96
CA ARG A 15 40.06 -38.22 -10.01
C ARG A 15 39.20 -38.31 -8.74
N GLN A 16 39.75 -38.79 -7.62
CA GLN A 16 38.99 -38.96 -6.38
C GLN A 16 39.32 -37.97 -5.24
N THR A 17 40.15 -36.95 -5.44
CA THR A 17 40.53 -36.06 -4.33
C THR A 17 40.45 -34.54 -4.59
N TYR A 18 39.79 -34.08 -5.66
CA TYR A 18 39.57 -32.64 -5.90
C TYR A 18 38.11 -32.22 -6.10
N LEU A 19 37.14 -33.02 -5.61
CA LEU A 19 35.71 -32.68 -5.64
C LEU A 19 35.04 -32.72 -4.26
N ALA A 20 35.81 -32.67 -3.18
CA ALA A 20 35.28 -32.59 -1.81
C ALA A 20 35.45 -31.20 -1.15
N GLY A 21 36.10 -30.24 -1.83
CA GLY A 21 36.44 -28.93 -1.24
C GLY A 21 35.67 -27.72 -1.79
N LEU A 22 34.72 -27.91 -2.72
CA LEU A 22 34.04 -26.80 -3.41
C LEU A 22 32.50 -26.85 -3.32
N PHE A 23 31.97 -27.73 -2.46
CA PHE A 23 30.53 -27.82 -2.20
C PHE A 23 30.07 -27.06 -0.95
N PHE A 24 30.94 -26.25 -0.31
CA PHE A 24 30.59 -25.57 0.95
C PHE A 24 30.70 -24.03 0.95
N CYS A 25 30.79 -23.38 -0.21
CA CYS A 25 30.83 -21.90 -0.27
C CYS A 25 29.92 -21.25 -1.32
N LEU A 26 28.82 -21.90 -1.71
CA LEU A 26 27.85 -21.32 -2.65
C LEU A 26 26.40 -21.54 -2.20
N ALA A 27 26.15 -21.35 -0.89
CA ALA A 27 24.82 -21.36 -0.30
C ALA A 27 24.48 -20.05 0.44
N LEU A 28 25.00 -18.91 -0.03
CA LEU A 28 24.64 -17.58 0.51
C LEU A 28 24.45 -16.52 -0.59
N PHE A 29 23.90 -16.90 -1.74
CA PHE A 29 23.02 -15.99 -2.46
C PHE A 29 21.60 -16.47 -2.18
N HIS A 30 21.10 -16.03 -1.03
CA HIS A 30 19.68 -16.05 -0.72
C HIS A 30 18.97 -15.40 -1.91
N SER A 31 18.26 -16.18 -2.71
CA SER A 31 17.04 -15.66 -3.29
C SER A 31 16.24 -15.16 -2.09
N ALA A 32 16.08 -13.85 -1.94
CA ALA A 32 14.96 -13.37 -1.13
C ALA A 32 13.76 -14.18 -1.65
N PRO A 33 13.08 -14.97 -0.79
CA PRO A 33 12.05 -15.87 -1.26
C PRO A 33 11.06 -15.02 -2.03
N ILE A 34 10.65 -15.47 -3.22
CA ILE A 34 9.74 -14.75 -4.13
C ILE A 34 8.54 -14.14 -3.36
N ASN A 35 8.14 -14.77 -2.25
CA ASN A 35 7.13 -14.32 -1.31
C ASN A 35 7.45 -13.02 -0.56
N ALA A 36 8.69 -12.74 -0.17
CA ALA A 36 9.09 -11.47 0.46
C ALA A 36 8.97 -10.31 -0.54
N THR A 37 9.40 -10.53 -1.79
CA THR A 37 9.22 -9.54 -2.88
C THR A 37 7.75 -9.30 -3.19
N ASN A 38 6.94 -10.35 -3.21
CA ASN A 38 5.49 -10.25 -3.40
C ASN A 38 4.82 -9.49 -2.25
N PHE A 39 5.22 -9.76 -1.02
CA PHE A 39 4.68 -9.09 0.16
C PHE A 39 4.93 -7.57 0.14
N GLU A 40 6.17 -7.16 -0.11
CA GLU A 40 6.52 -5.74 -0.23
C GLU A 40 5.79 -5.07 -1.40
N THR A 41 5.60 -5.79 -2.52
CA THR A 41 4.78 -5.29 -3.64
C THR A 41 3.32 -5.08 -3.22
N GLY A 42 2.75 -6.01 -2.45
CA GLY A 42 1.41 -5.87 -1.88
C GLY A 42 1.31 -4.68 -0.93
N LYS A 43 2.32 -4.48 -0.09
CA LYS A 43 2.39 -3.35 0.85
C LYS A 43 2.51 -2.01 0.13
N ALA A 44 3.34 -1.92 -0.90
CA ALA A 44 3.41 -0.74 -1.75
C ALA A 44 2.04 -0.41 -2.37
N ALA A 45 1.37 -1.41 -2.96
CA ALA A 45 0.02 -1.24 -3.51
C ALA A 45 -1.00 -0.79 -2.44
N TYR A 46 -0.90 -1.30 -1.21
CA TYR A 46 -1.73 -0.87 -0.09
C TYR A 46 -1.49 0.61 0.27
N LEU A 47 -0.24 1.03 0.39
CA LEU A 47 0.10 2.42 0.72
C LEU A 47 -0.32 3.40 -0.38
N ASP A 48 -0.27 2.97 -1.63
CA ASP A 48 -0.74 3.74 -2.78
C ASP A 48 -2.28 3.81 -2.88
N GLY A 49 -2.99 3.02 -2.07
CA GLY A 49 -4.45 2.89 -2.13
C GLY A 49 -4.95 2.01 -3.28
N ASN A 50 -4.06 1.27 -3.94
CA ASN A 50 -4.40 0.25 -4.92
C ASN A 50 -4.78 -1.06 -4.22
N TYR A 51 -5.93 -1.04 -3.55
CA TYR A 51 -6.42 -2.15 -2.75
C TYR A 51 -6.83 -3.38 -3.58
N GLU A 52 -7.09 -3.23 -4.88
CA GLU A 52 -7.35 -4.36 -5.78
C GLU A 52 -6.10 -5.23 -5.92
N ASP A 53 -4.98 -4.62 -6.28
CA ASP A 53 -3.70 -5.33 -6.40
C ASP A 53 -3.19 -5.80 -5.04
N ALA A 54 -3.31 -4.97 -4.00
CA ALA A 54 -2.93 -5.36 -2.64
C ALA A 54 -3.71 -6.60 -2.17
N LEU A 55 -5.04 -6.61 -2.31
CA LEU A 55 -5.86 -7.77 -1.94
C LEU A 55 -5.53 -9.01 -2.78
N ARG A 56 -5.31 -8.86 -4.09
CA ARG A 56 -4.93 -9.98 -4.96
C ARG A 56 -3.66 -10.65 -4.47
N ILE A 57 -2.64 -9.86 -4.14
CA ILE A 57 -1.35 -10.33 -3.65
C ILE A 57 -1.50 -10.92 -2.24
N PHE A 58 -2.06 -10.17 -1.30
CA PHE A 58 -2.17 -10.58 0.09
C PHE A 58 -3.07 -11.81 0.27
N LYS A 59 -4.17 -11.94 -0.48
CA LYS A 59 -4.99 -13.17 -0.46
C LYS A 59 -4.24 -14.38 -1.02
N SER A 60 -3.32 -14.21 -1.97
CA SER A 60 -2.45 -15.31 -2.42
C SER A 60 -1.50 -15.73 -1.31
N LEU A 61 -0.80 -14.77 -0.71
CA LEU A 61 0.17 -15.04 0.37
C LEU A 61 -0.50 -15.59 1.65
N ALA A 62 -1.70 -15.11 1.98
CA ALA A 62 -2.48 -15.62 3.11
C ALA A 62 -2.87 -17.09 2.93
N LYS A 63 -3.22 -17.51 1.70
CA LYS A 63 -3.48 -18.94 1.38
C LYS A 63 -2.24 -19.81 1.56
N GLU A 64 -1.05 -19.24 1.40
CA GLU A 64 0.23 -19.89 1.64
C GLU A 64 0.62 -19.89 3.14
N GLY A 65 -0.23 -19.33 4.01
CA GLY A 65 -0.03 -19.31 5.47
C GLY A 65 0.67 -18.05 6.00
N ASN A 66 0.86 -17.01 5.19
CA ASN A 66 1.43 -15.74 5.66
C ASN A 66 0.41 -14.97 6.51
N SER A 67 0.61 -14.96 7.83
CA SER A 67 -0.26 -14.28 8.80
C SER A 67 -0.21 -12.75 8.68
N GLU A 68 0.93 -12.19 8.28
CA GLU A 68 1.05 -10.74 8.05
C GLU A 68 0.22 -10.30 6.85
N ALA A 69 0.25 -11.08 5.76
CA ALA A 69 -0.60 -10.83 4.59
C ALA A 69 -2.09 -10.92 4.94
N GLN A 70 -2.47 -11.89 5.78
CA GLN A 70 -3.85 -12.00 6.28
C GLN A 70 -4.27 -10.74 7.08
N HIS A 71 -3.37 -10.19 7.90
CA HIS A 71 -3.63 -8.94 8.61
C HIS A 71 -3.93 -7.78 7.64
N TYR A 72 -3.16 -7.62 6.55
CA TYR A 72 -3.44 -6.59 5.55
C TYR A 72 -4.77 -6.82 4.80
N VAL A 73 -5.17 -8.06 4.57
CA VAL A 73 -6.51 -8.36 4.01
C VAL A 73 -7.59 -7.83 4.95
N GLU A 74 -7.49 -8.10 6.24
CA GLU A 74 -8.45 -7.64 7.25
C GLU A 74 -8.48 -6.10 7.36
N LEU A 75 -7.31 -5.46 7.33
CA LEU A 75 -7.22 -4.00 7.32
C LEU A 75 -7.96 -3.41 6.12
N ILE A 76 -7.70 -3.91 4.92
CA ILE A 76 -8.36 -3.42 3.70
C ILE A 76 -9.87 -3.67 3.77
N GLU A 77 -10.31 -4.86 4.20
CA GLU A 77 -11.74 -5.19 4.29
C GLU A 77 -12.46 -4.31 5.33
N LYS A 78 -11.78 -3.91 6.42
CA LYS A 78 -12.29 -2.96 7.42
C LYS A 78 -12.51 -1.56 6.86
N THR A 79 -11.75 -1.12 5.85
CA THR A 79 -11.94 0.20 5.22
C THR A 79 -13.26 0.34 4.45
N GLY A 80 -14.09 -0.71 4.42
CA GLY A 80 -15.28 -0.76 3.58
C GLY A 80 -14.96 -0.92 2.10
N TYR A 81 -13.67 -1.03 1.73
CA TYR A 81 -13.21 -1.42 0.40
C TYR A 81 -13.63 -2.86 0.12
N ARG A 82 -14.89 -3.00 -0.24
CA ARG A 82 -15.39 -4.16 -0.93
C ARG A 82 -14.91 -3.97 -2.36
N SER A 83 -14.31 -4.99 -2.95
CA SER A 83 -14.04 -5.06 -4.39
C SER A 83 -15.37 -5.02 -5.17
N LYS A 84 -16.07 -3.89 -5.10
CA LYS A 84 -17.30 -3.58 -5.80
C LYS A 84 -16.83 -2.91 -7.07
N SER A 85 -17.11 -3.54 -8.22
CA SER A 85 -16.95 -2.95 -9.56
C SER A 85 -17.41 -1.50 -9.63
N ASN A 86 -18.42 -1.15 -8.82
CA ASN A 86 -19.04 0.16 -8.78
C ASN A 86 -18.09 1.27 -8.27
N TYR A 87 -17.20 1.05 -7.29
CA TYR A 87 -16.28 2.12 -6.85
C TYR A 87 -15.37 2.57 -7.99
N LYS A 88 -14.80 1.61 -8.74
CA LYS A 88 -13.95 1.90 -9.89
C LYS A 88 -14.70 2.71 -10.94
N GLU A 89 -15.92 2.32 -11.27
CA GLU A 89 -16.77 3.06 -12.20
C GLU A 89 -17.05 4.49 -11.69
N GLY A 90 -17.42 4.65 -10.42
CA GLY A 90 -17.67 5.96 -9.81
C GLY A 90 -16.43 6.86 -9.80
N LYS A 91 -15.26 6.30 -9.46
CA LYS A 91 -13.97 7.00 -9.53
C LYS A 91 -13.62 7.40 -10.96
N GLU A 92 -13.81 6.51 -11.92
CA GLU A 92 -13.57 6.81 -13.34
C GLU A 92 -14.50 7.93 -13.85
N ALA A 93 -15.78 7.91 -13.46
CA ALA A 93 -16.72 8.98 -13.76
C ALA A 93 -16.24 10.32 -13.17
N TYR A 94 -15.81 10.34 -11.90
CA TYR A 94 -15.24 11.52 -11.25
C TYR A 94 -14.02 12.06 -12.02
N LEU A 95 -13.07 11.19 -12.38
CA LEU A 95 -11.86 11.55 -13.12
C LEU A 95 -12.14 12.08 -14.53
N LYS A 96 -13.25 11.66 -15.14
CA LYS A 96 -13.72 12.15 -16.44
C LYS A 96 -14.60 13.40 -16.32
N ASN A 97 -14.73 13.97 -15.12
CA ASN A 97 -15.61 15.09 -14.80
C ASN A 97 -17.12 14.82 -15.02
N ASP A 98 -17.52 13.56 -15.12
CA ASP A 98 -18.94 13.17 -15.09
C ASP A 98 -19.40 13.10 -13.63
N PHE A 99 -19.47 14.28 -13.00
CA PHE A 99 -19.73 14.39 -11.57
C PHE A 99 -21.13 13.92 -11.18
N LYS A 100 -22.10 14.00 -12.10
CA LYS A 100 -23.45 13.47 -11.87
C LYS A 100 -23.38 11.94 -11.75
N ARG A 101 -22.76 11.27 -12.72
CA ARG A 101 -22.58 9.81 -12.68
C ARG A 101 -21.73 9.38 -11.49
N ALA A 102 -20.68 10.13 -11.18
CA ALA A 102 -19.85 9.89 -10.01
C ALA A 102 -20.68 9.95 -8.73
N LEU A 103 -21.51 10.98 -8.56
CA LEU A 103 -22.37 11.12 -7.38
C LEU A 103 -23.37 9.97 -7.25
N GLU A 104 -24.04 9.60 -8.35
CA GLU A 104 -25.02 8.50 -8.39
C GLU A 104 -24.42 7.18 -7.91
N ILE A 105 -23.15 6.93 -8.23
CA ILE A 105 -22.44 5.70 -7.87
C ILE A 105 -21.79 5.78 -6.49
N LEU A 106 -21.06 6.86 -6.22
CA LEU A 106 -20.21 6.98 -5.04
C LEU A 106 -20.98 7.32 -3.77
N LYS A 107 -22.10 8.06 -3.87
CA LYS A 107 -22.87 8.44 -2.68
C LYS A 107 -23.42 7.23 -1.91
N PRO A 108 -24.10 6.26 -2.54
CA PRO A 108 -24.54 5.05 -1.83
C PRO A 108 -23.37 4.24 -1.26
N LEU A 109 -22.22 4.20 -1.95
CA LEU A 109 -21.03 3.52 -1.46
C LEU A 109 -20.43 4.21 -0.22
N ALA A 110 -20.41 5.54 -0.21
CA ALA A 110 -19.96 6.33 0.92
C ALA A 110 -20.88 6.15 2.14
N GLU A 111 -22.19 6.11 1.91
CA GLU A 111 -23.22 5.81 2.92
C GLU A 111 -23.09 4.37 3.46
N ASP A 112 -22.68 3.42 2.62
CA ASP A 112 -22.34 2.04 2.99
C ASP A 112 -21.00 1.90 3.75
N GLY A 113 -20.25 2.99 3.93
CA GLY A 113 -18.97 3.00 4.64
C GLY A 113 -17.72 2.78 3.78
N ASP A 114 -17.80 2.86 2.45
CA ASP A 114 -16.61 2.79 1.59
C ASP A 114 -15.77 4.07 1.72
N SER A 115 -14.61 3.95 2.34
CA SER A 115 -13.77 5.09 2.72
C SER A 115 -13.28 5.91 1.53
N TRP A 116 -13.00 5.27 0.41
CA TRP A 116 -12.56 5.99 -0.78
C TRP A 116 -13.71 6.76 -1.44
N SER A 117 -14.92 6.20 -1.43
CA SER A 117 -16.13 6.91 -1.87
C SER A 117 -16.44 8.08 -0.95
N GLN A 118 -16.31 7.92 0.37
CA GLN A 118 -16.42 9.01 1.34
C GLN A 118 -15.39 10.11 1.05
N TYR A 119 -14.13 9.73 0.78
CA TYR A 119 -13.08 10.67 0.41
C TYR A 119 -13.42 11.43 -0.87
N ILE A 120 -13.82 10.76 -1.97
CA ILE A 120 -14.19 11.46 -3.21
C ILE A 120 -15.40 12.35 -2.99
N LEU A 121 -16.42 11.89 -2.25
CA LEU A 121 -17.58 12.70 -1.93
C LEU A 121 -17.20 13.95 -1.13
N SER A 122 -16.22 13.86 -0.22
CA SER A 122 -15.67 15.02 0.48
C SER A 122 -15.06 16.05 -0.48
N LEU A 123 -14.32 15.60 -1.50
CA LEU A 123 -13.73 16.47 -2.51
C LEU A 123 -14.80 17.13 -3.40
N MET A 124 -15.85 16.39 -3.74
CA MET A 124 -16.99 16.93 -4.50
C MET A 124 -17.70 18.05 -3.73
N TYR A 125 -17.94 17.87 -2.43
CA TYR A 125 -18.51 18.92 -1.58
C TYR A 125 -17.56 20.11 -1.37
N GLU A 126 -16.24 19.88 -1.32
CA GLU A 126 -15.24 20.95 -1.22
C GLU A 126 -15.21 21.83 -2.47
N SER A 127 -15.26 21.20 -3.64
CA SER A 127 -15.17 21.87 -4.94
C SER A 127 -16.52 22.37 -5.47
N GLY A 128 -17.63 21.81 -5.01
CA GLY A 128 -18.98 22.05 -5.56
C GLY A 128 -19.20 21.35 -6.90
N GLN A 129 -18.51 20.23 -7.14
CA GLN A 129 -18.61 19.47 -8.39
C GLN A 129 -19.70 18.40 -8.28
N GLY A 130 -20.78 18.54 -9.05
CA GLY A 130 -21.92 17.62 -9.02
C GLY A 130 -22.82 17.74 -7.79
N VAL A 131 -22.41 18.50 -6.78
CA VAL A 131 -23.15 18.85 -5.56
C VAL A 131 -22.97 20.33 -5.24
N GLU A 132 -23.86 20.90 -4.44
CA GLU A 132 -23.64 22.24 -3.90
C GLU A 132 -22.42 22.24 -2.97
N LYS A 133 -21.55 23.25 -3.12
CA LYS A 133 -20.35 23.39 -2.31
C LYS A 133 -20.73 23.53 -0.84
N ASN A 134 -20.25 22.61 0.00
CA ASN A 134 -20.52 22.60 1.42
C ASN A 134 -19.28 22.14 2.19
N ARG A 135 -18.66 23.05 2.92
CA ARG A 135 -17.45 22.77 3.71
C ARG A 135 -17.73 21.82 4.87
N GLU A 136 -18.85 21.99 5.57
CA GLU A 136 -19.19 21.16 6.72
C GLU A 136 -19.39 19.70 6.29
N GLU A 137 -20.14 19.49 5.21
CA GLU A 137 -20.37 18.15 4.66
C GLU A 137 -19.07 17.54 4.12
N SER A 138 -18.23 18.33 3.45
CA SER A 138 -16.89 17.90 3.03
C SER A 138 -16.05 17.40 4.21
N ASN A 139 -15.92 18.21 5.26
CA ASN A 139 -15.14 17.87 6.44
C ASN A 139 -15.66 16.61 7.13
N LYS A 140 -16.98 16.47 7.25
CA LYS A 140 -17.64 15.30 7.84
C LYS A 140 -17.30 14.02 7.08
N TRP A 141 -17.44 14.01 5.75
CA TRP A 141 -17.10 12.84 4.93
C TRP A 141 -15.62 12.50 4.99
N LEU A 142 -14.75 13.52 5.00
CA LEU A 142 -13.31 13.31 5.09
C LEU A 142 -12.89 12.69 6.43
N ILE A 143 -13.45 13.16 7.55
CA ILE A 143 -13.18 12.58 8.87
C ILE A 143 -13.61 11.12 8.91
N LEU A 144 -14.83 10.80 8.47
CA LEU A 144 -15.32 9.42 8.40
C LEU A 144 -14.39 8.53 7.57
N ALA A 145 -13.92 9.03 6.43
CA ALA A 145 -12.99 8.32 5.56
C ALA A 145 -11.61 8.10 6.21
N ALA A 146 -11.13 9.02 7.05
CA ALA A 146 -9.86 8.88 7.77
C ALA A 146 -9.95 7.94 8.97
N GLU A 147 -11.10 7.93 9.66
CA GLU A 147 -11.39 7.07 10.81
C GLU A 147 -11.41 5.58 10.46
N SER A 148 -11.66 5.24 9.19
CA SER A 148 -11.60 3.86 8.70
C SER A 148 -10.20 3.25 8.67
N GLY A 149 -9.15 4.08 8.78
CA GLY A 149 -7.76 3.64 8.84
C GLY A 149 -6.99 3.67 7.53
N VAL A 150 -7.53 4.27 6.46
CA VAL A 150 -6.80 4.43 5.18
C VAL A 150 -5.62 5.38 5.36
N PRO A 151 -4.35 4.91 5.29
CA PRO A 151 -3.19 5.72 5.68
C PRO A 151 -3.02 6.99 4.86
N LYS A 152 -3.37 6.93 3.58
CA LYS A 152 -3.29 8.06 2.65
C LYS A 152 -4.33 9.14 2.93
N ILE A 153 -5.51 8.76 3.39
CA ILE A 153 -6.58 9.70 3.76
C ILE A 153 -6.24 10.34 5.12
N GLN A 154 -5.72 9.56 6.07
CA GLN A 154 -5.21 10.08 7.34
C GLN A 154 -4.07 11.10 7.12
N TYR A 155 -3.18 10.83 6.18
CA TYR A 155 -2.15 11.79 5.78
C TYR A 155 -2.73 13.12 5.27
N ASP A 156 -3.70 13.05 4.35
CA ASP A 156 -4.37 14.24 3.80
C ASP A 156 -5.11 15.04 4.87
N LEU A 157 -5.82 14.36 5.78
CA LEU A 157 -6.50 15.02 6.91
C LEU A 157 -5.49 15.72 7.83
N GLY A 158 -4.33 15.10 8.09
CA GLY A 158 -3.25 15.74 8.83
C GLY A 158 -2.72 17.00 8.16
N ILE A 159 -2.53 16.99 6.84
CA ILE A 159 -2.16 18.18 6.05
C ILE A 159 -3.20 19.29 6.19
N ARG A 160 -4.49 18.95 6.13
CA ARG A 160 -5.58 19.92 6.25
C ARG A 160 -5.63 20.56 7.63
N TYR A 161 -5.45 19.82 8.71
CA TYR A 161 -5.31 20.39 10.06
C TYR A 161 -4.05 21.24 10.20
N PHE A 162 -2.93 20.82 9.61
CA PHE A 162 -1.67 21.56 9.70
C PHE A 162 -1.74 22.95 9.05
N TYR A 163 -2.39 23.05 7.88
CA TYR A 163 -2.52 24.30 7.15
C TYR A 163 -3.82 25.07 7.44
N GLY A 164 -4.84 24.42 8.00
CA GLY A 164 -6.18 24.98 8.20
C GLY A 164 -7.04 24.96 6.93
N TYR A 165 -6.90 23.93 6.09
CA TYR A 165 -7.65 23.81 4.83
C TYR A 165 -9.01 23.18 5.06
N GLY A 166 -10.04 24.03 5.16
CA GLY A 166 -11.38 23.58 5.50
C GLY A 166 -11.59 23.37 7.01
N PHE A 167 -10.50 23.28 7.78
CA PHE A 167 -10.49 23.12 9.23
C PHE A 167 -9.83 24.31 9.92
N GLU A 168 -10.09 24.48 11.21
CA GLU A 168 -9.22 25.33 12.04
C GLU A 168 -7.83 24.70 12.11
N LYS A 169 -6.79 25.54 12.01
CA LYS A 169 -5.41 25.08 12.08
C LYS A 169 -5.14 24.47 13.44
N ASN A 170 -4.69 23.22 13.47
CA ASN A 170 -4.41 22.49 14.71
C ASN A 170 -3.25 21.51 14.49
N TYR A 171 -2.09 21.81 15.07
CA TYR A 171 -0.90 20.98 14.91
C TYR A 171 -0.99 19.64 15.66
N ALA A 172 -1.66 19.61 16.82
CA ALA A 172 -1.82 18.39 17.60
C ALA A 172 -2.72 17.38 16.87
N GLU A 173 -3.82 17.83 16.27
CA GLU A 173 -4.65 16.95 15.42
C GLU A 173 -3.88 16.51 14.17
N ALA A 174 -3.11 17.41 13.54
CA ALA A 174 -2.26 17.01 12.42
C ALA A 174 -1.27 15.90 12.81
N ALA A 175 -0.60 16.03 13.96
CA ALA A 175 0.33 15.04 14.49
C ALA A 175 -0.36 13.69 14.75
N LYS A 176 -1.54 13.69 15.38
CA LYS A 176 -2.31 12.46 15.65
C LYS A 176 -2.66 11.68 14.37
N TRP A 177 -3.12 12.37 13.33
CA TRP A 177 -3.44 11.72 12.05
C TRP A 177 -2.19 11.25 11.31
N TRP A 178 -1.11 12.04 11.33
CA TRP A 178 0.16 11.62 10.77
C TRP A 178 0.79 10.46 11.53
N GLU A 179 0.65 10.35 12.84
CA GLU A 179 1.17 9.23 13.62
C GLU A 179 0.54 7.91 13.17
N SER A 180 -0.78 7.88 13.03
CA SER A 180 -1.50 6.71 12.51
C SER A 180 -1.03 6.31 11.11
N SER A 181 -0.89 7.31 10.22
CA SER A 181 -0.43 7.12 8.84
C SER A 181 1.04 6.69 8.74
N ALA A 182 1.90 7.26 9.59
CA ALA A 182 3.33 6.96 9.69
C ALA A 182 3.58 5.54 10.20
N ASN A 183 2.79 5.09 11.17
CA ASN A 183 2.81 3.72 11.69
C ASN A 183 2.41 2.69 10.63
N ALA A 184 1.52 3.07 9.70
CA ALA A 184 1.19 2.22 8.55
C ALA A 184 2.28 2.22 7.46
N GLY A 185 3.23 3.16 7.50
CA GLY A 185 4.38 3.21 6.59
C GLY A 185 4.36 4.33 5.55
N ILE A 186 3.49 5.34 5.67
CA ILE A 186 3.54 6.52 4.80
C ILE A 186 4.76 7.37 5.15
N ALA A 187 5.74 7.41 4.25
CA ALA A 187 7.00 8.11 4.45
C ALA A 187 6.82 9.63 4.65
N ASP A 188 5.88 10.25 3.92
CA ASP A 188 5.59 11.68 4.07
C ASP A 188 5.05 12.02 5.47
N SER A 189 4.25 11.13 6.07
CA SER A 189 3.75 11.28 7.43
C SER A 189 4.90 11.20 8.44
N GLN A 190 5.83 10.25 8.27
CA GLN A 190 7.03 10.14 9.13
C GLN A 190 7.89 11.39 9.03
N TYR A 191 8.14 11.88 7.81
CA TYR A 191 8.89 13.10 7.57
C TYR A 191 8.23 14.31 8.23
N ASN A 192 6.92 14.48 8.04
CA ASN A 192 6.19 15.62 8.57
C ASN A 192 6.11 15.61 10.11
N LEU A 193 5.96 14.44 10.74
CA LEU A 193 6.08 14.30 12.20
C LEU A 193 7.48 14.68 12.69
N GLY A 194 8.52 14.15 12.05
CA GLY A 194 9.90 14.49 12.39
C GLY A 194 10.15 16.00 12.28
N LEU A 195 9.58 16.65 11.27
CA LEU A 195 9.67 18.09 11.08
C LEU A 195 8.89 18.87 12.17
N GLN A 196 7.71 18.40 12.58
CA GLN A 196 6.96 19.02 13.67
C GLN A 196 7.72 18.93 15.00
N TYR A 197 8.24 17.75 15.35
CA TYR A 197 9.04 17.57 16.57
C TYR A 197 10.31 18.40 16.54
N TYR A 198 11.02 18.44 15.41
CA TYR A 198 12.20 19.29 15.25
C TYR A 198 11.89 20.78 15.47
N ARG A 199 10.69 21.23 15.09
CA ARG A 199 10.23 22.62 15.24
C ARG A 199 9.55 22.91 16.57
N GLY A 200 9.29 21.90 17.41
CA GLY A 200 8.58 22.04 18.69
C GLY A 200 7.12 22.47 18.54
N ILE A 201 6.46 22.12 17.43
CA ILE A 201 5.08 22.51 17.13
C ILE A 201 4.07 21.37 17.26
N GLY A 202 4.51 20.17 17.64
CA GLY A 202 3.70 18.96 17.81
C GLY A 202 3.91 18.33 19.17
#